data_AF-A5DM83-F1
#
_entry.id   AF-A5DM83-F1
#
_cell.length_a   1.000
_cell.length_b   1.000
_cell.length_c   1.000
_cell.angle_alpha   90.00
_cell.angle_beta   90.00
_cell.angle_gamma   90.00
#
_symmetry.space_group_name_H-M   'P 1'
#
loop_
_entity.id
_entity.type
_entity.pdbx_description
1 polymer ?
#
loop_
_entity_poly.entity_id
_entity_poly.type
_entity_poly.pdbx_seq_one_letter_code
_entity_poly.pdbx_strand_id
1 'polypeptide(L)'
;MYVNRTNDVQTAALISSFAVPRYFVDIRADHWLDCYRSLLNSWGMYSTRARFDVGRTRLSKSQDNKVLVAAAPKQVYLQCLKCNKNIGSVGTGAEMGKSKDAALIHFNQRRRGDDNVCPHCRSPLPRCAVCLLTLGTPVPVDLSQKPNDSDIRSRNQARFRDWFSFCMSCNHGAHAVHAEEWFSKHYVCPVPDCSCRCNSK
;
A
#
# COMPACT_ATOMS: atom_id res chain seq x y z
N MET A 1 -4.66 -23.28 30.42
CA MET A 1 -4.70 -22.88 29.00
C MET A 1 -3.26 -22.70 28.51
N TYR A 2 -2.92 -23.09 27.28
CA TYR A 2 -1.54 -23.12 26.75
C TYR A 2 -0.78 -21.79 26.95
N VAL A 3 -1.36 -20.68 26.51
CA VAL A 3 -0.76 -19.33 26.63
C VAL A 3 -0.44 -18.97 28.08
N ASN A 4 -1.30 -19.29 29.04
CA ASN A 4 -1.04 -19.00 30.47
C ASN A 4 0.12 -19.81 31.06
N ARG A 5 0.55 -20.89 30.40
CA ARG A 5 1.68 -21.72 30.85
C ARG A 5 2.97 -21.39 30.09
N THR A 6 2.88 -21.06 28.80
CA THR A 6 4.04 -20.88 27.93
C THR A 6 4.35 -19.43 27.60
N ASN A 7 3.39 -18.52 27.79
CA ASN A 7 3.40 -17.15 27.27
C ASN A 7 3.61 -17.05 25.75
N ASP A 8 3.45 -18.17 25.02
CA ASP A 8 3.60 -18.20 23.57
C ASP A 8 2.31 -17.74 22.88
N VAL A 9 2.20 -16.41 22.77
CA VAL A 9 1.07 -15.76 22.09
C VAL A 9 1.19 -15.84 20.57
N GLN A 10 2.40 -16.00 20.03
CA GLN A 10 2.63 -16.09 18.60
C GLN A 10 1.99 -17.36 18.04
N THR A 11 2.32 -18.51 18.63
CA THR A 11 1.76 -19.81 18.20
C THR A 11 0.25 -19.81 18.34
N ALA A 12 -0.27 -19.29 19.45
CA ALA A 12 -1.71 -19.19 19.68
C ALA A 12 -2.41 -18.32 18.61
N ALA A 13 -1.84 -17.15 18.27
CA ALA A 13 -2.37 -16.24 17.26
C ALA A 13 -2.30 -16.80 15.82
N LEU A 14 -1.23 -17.55 15.50
CA LEU A 14 -1.07 -18.21 14.21
C LEU A 14 -2.09 -19.34 14.03
N ILE A 15 -2.21 -20.23 15.02
CA ILE A 15 -3.17 -21.35 14.97
C ILE A 15 -4.61 -20.81 14.93
N SER A 16 -4.94 -19.82 15.77
CA SER A 16 -6.28 -19.22 15.77
C SER A 16 -6.62 -18.53 14.45
N SER A 17 -5.64 -18.12 13.65
CA SER A 17 -5.86 -17.54 12.32
C SER A 17 -6.25 -18.52 11.23
N PHE A 18 -6.00 -19.81 11.42
CA PHE A 18 -6.53 -20.85 10.53
C PHE A 18 -7.94 -21.27 10.91
N ALA A 19 -8.27 -21.20 12.20
CA ALA A 19 -9.50 -21.79 12.73
C ALA A 19 -10.63 -20.78 12.98
N VAL A 20 -10.32 -19.56 13.43
CA VAL A 20 -11.30 -18.53 13.82
C VAL A 20 -11.26 -17.39 12.80
N PRO A 21 -12.41 -16.96 12.23
CA PRO A 21 -13.77 -17.40 12.51
C PRO A 21 -14.28 -18.57 11.63
N ARG A 22 -13.38 -19.31 10.97
CA ARG A 22 -13.75 -20.28 9.93
C ARG A 22 -14.54 -21.48 10.43
N TYR A 23 -14.13 -22.07 11.55
CA TYR A 23 -14.74 -23.27 12.14
C TYR A 23 -15.48 -22.97 13.44
N PHE A 24 -15.02 -21.97 14.20
CA PHE A 24 -15.63 -21.54 15.45
C PHE A 24 -15.29 -20.08 15.76
N VAL A 25 -15.96 -19.52 16.78
CA VAL A 25 -15.72 -18.16 17.29
C VAL A 25 -15.34 -18.26 18.76
N ASP A 26 -14.29 -17.54 19.18
CA ASP A 26 -13.80 -17.52 20.56
C ASP A 26 -13.17 -16.17 20.87
N ILE A 27 -13.64 -15.51 21.94
CA ILE A 27 -13.13 -14.20 22.37
C ILE A 27 -11.64 -14.23 22.77
N ARG A 28 -11.15 -15.38 23.23
CA ARG A 28 -9.74 -15.56 23.59
C ARG A 28 -8.85 -15.53 22.36
N ALA A 29 -9.35 -15.99 21.22
CA ALA A 29 -8.63 -15.89 19.96
C ALA A 29 -8.38 -14.42 19.61
N ASP A 30 -9.40 -13.56 19.71
CA ASP A 30 -9.25 -12.12 19.47
C ASP A 30 -8.21 -11.49 20.40
N HIS A 31 -8.25 -11.83 21.69
CA HIS A 31 -7.25 -11.37 22.64
C HIS A 31 -5.81 -11.81 22.27
N TRP A 32 -5.60 -13.06 21.87
CA TRP A 32 -4.26 -13.51 21.45
C TRP A 32 -3.77 -12.80 20.19
N LEU A 33 -4.66 -12.53 19.23
CA LEU A 33 -4.31 -11.79 18.02
C LEU A 33 -3.88 -10.37 18.35
N ASP A 34 -4.58 -9.70 19.25
CA ASP A 34 -4.28 -8.33 19.64
C ASP A 34 -2.99 -8.25 20.47
N CYS A 35 -2.76 -9.19 21.39
CA CYS A 35 -1.50 -9.28 22.10
C CYS A 35 -0.32 -9.52 21.15
N TYR A 36 -0.46 -10.41 20.15
CA TYR A 36 0.60 -10.64 19.17
C TYR A 36 0.86 -9.41 18.27
N ARG A 37 -0.20 -8.69 17.85
CA ARG A 37 -0.06 -7.42 17.11
C ARG A 37 0.67 -6.37 17.94
N SER A 38 0.29 -6.21 19.20
CA SER A 38 0.93 -5.28 20.13
C SER A 38 2.41 -5.61 20.33
N LEU A 39 2.75 -6.90 20.46
CA LEU A 39 4.14 -7.35 20.53
C LEU A 39 4.93 -6.97 19.27
N LEU A 40 4.40 -7.30 18.08
CA LEU A 40 5.06 -6.96 16.81
C LEU A 40 5.23 -5.44 16.63
N ASN A 41 4.23 -4.64 17.03
CA ASN A 41 4.33 -3.19 16.99
C ASN A 41 5.43 -2.69 17.94
N SER A 42 5.52 -3.23 19.16
CA SER A 42 6.53 -2.83 20.15
C SER A 42 7.96 -3.14 19.69
N TRP A 43 8.14 -4.20 18.91
CA TRP A 43 9.43 -4.58 18.32
C TRP A 43 9.73 -3.86 17.00
N GLY A 44 8.86 -2.94 16.55
CA GLY A 44 9.00 -2.27 15.26
C GLY A 44 8.84 -3.20 14.04
N MET A 45 8.29 -4.41 14.23
CA MET A 45 8.13 -5.43 13.20
C MET A 45 6.85 -5.22 12.38
N TYR A 46 6.65 -4.00 11.87
CA TYR A 46 5.44 -3.60 11.16
C TYR A 46 5.18 -4.40 9.88
N SER A 47 6.25 -4.77 9.16
CA SER A 47 6.16 -5.58 7.94
C SER A 47 5.67 -6.99 8.23
N THR A 48 6.13 -7.60 9.31
CA THR A 48 5.68 -8.91 9.79
C THR A 48 4.23 -8.85 10.22
N ARG A 49 3.83 -7.81 10.97
CA ARG A 49 2.42 -7.60 11.34
C ARG A 49 1.53 -7.45 10.12
N ALA A 50 1.93 -6.65 9.13
CA ALA A 50 1.17 -6.48 7.90
C ALA A 50 0.98 -7.81 7.14
N ARG A 51 2.04 -8.63 7.05
CA ARG A 51 1.95 -9.98 6.46
C ARG A 51 1.00 -10.88 7.22
N PHE A 52 1.04 -10.83 8.55
CA PHE A 52 0.14 -11.58 9.42
C PHE A 52 -1.33 -11.18 9.20
N ASP A 53 -1.65 -9.89 9.23
CA ASP A 53 -3.02 -9.39 9.03
C ASP A 53 -3.56 -9.72 7.63
N VAL A 54 -2.74 -9.58 6.58
CA VAL A 54 -3.10 -9.98 5.20
C VAL A 54 -3.30 -11.50 5.11
N GLY A 55 -2.42 -12.29 5.73
CA GLY A 55 -2.52 -13.75 5.78
C GLY A 55 -3.82 -14.22 6.43
N ARG A 56 -4.13 -13.68 7.62
CA ARG A 56 -5.37 -13.99 8.35
C ARG A 56 -6.62 -13.65 7.54
N THR A 57 -6.65 -12.47 6.92
CA THR A 57 -7.77 -12.05 6.06
C THR A 57 -7.99 -13.03 4.90
N ARG A 58 -6.91 -13.52 4.28
CA ARG A 58 -6.98 -14.52 3.20
C ARG A 58 -7.51 -15.87 3.68
N LEU A 59 -7.14 -16.30 4.89
CA LEU A 59 -7.57 -17.55 5.50
C LEU A 59 -9.02 -17.51 6.01
N SER A 60 -9.52 -16.31 6.33
CA SER A 60 -10.86 -16.08 6.85
C SER A 60 -11.93 -16.10 5.74
N LYS A 61 -11.96 -17.18 4.96
CA LYS A 61 -12.96 -17.45 3.93
C LYS A 61 -13.74 -18.72 4.28
N SER A 62 -15.06 -18.65 4.23
CA SER A 62 -15.95 -19.80 4.36
C SER A 62 -15.77 -20.75 3.17
N GLN A 63 -16.30 -21.97 3.28
CA GLN A 63 -16.35 -22.95 2.20
C GLN A 63 -17.11 -22.41 0.97
N ASP A 64 -18.09 -21.54 1.20
CA ASP A 64 -18.82 -20.79 0.15
C ASP A 64 -18.08 -19.55 -0.38
N ASN A 65 -16.76 -19.43 -0.12
CA ASN A 65 -15.93 -18.25 -0.43
C ASN A 65 -16.40 -16.92 0.18
N LYS A 66 -17.33 -16.95 1.15
CA LYS A 66 -17.73 -15.75 1.90
C LYS A 66 -16.59 -15.27 2.80
N VAL A 67 -16.23 -13.99 2.69
CA VAL A 67 -15.21 -13.37 3.54
C VAL A 67 -15.77 -13.17 4.94
N LEU A 68 -15.15 -13.80 5.94
CA LEU A 68 -15.60 -13.77 7.33
C LEU A 68 -14.92 -12.66 8.14
N VAL A 69 -13.69 -12.29 7.76
CA VAL A 69 -12.97 -11.14 8.32
C VAL A 69 -12.74 -10.15 7.20
N ALA A 70 -13.35 -8.97 7.31
CA ALA A 70 -13.15 -7.91 6.34
C ALA A 70 -11.69 -7.43 6.36
N ALA A 71 -11.10 -7.24 5.17
CA ALA A 71 -9.83 -6.56 5.05
C ALA A 71 -9.95 -5.15 5.64
N ALA A 72 -8.90 -4.67 6.31
CA ALA A 72 -8.85 -3.30 6.80
C ALA A 72 -9.16 -2.32 5.64
N PRO A 73 -10.05 -1.34 5.84
CA PRO A 73 -10.37 -0.38 4.80
C PRO A 73 -9.11 0.40 4.42
N LYS A 74 -9.02 0.80 3.17
CA LYS A 74 -7.92 1.65 2.69
C LYS A 74 -8.00 2.99 3.42
N GLN A 75 -6.90 3.39 4.05
CA GLN A 75 -6.86 4.60 4.89
C GLN A 75 -6.38 5.85 4.13
N VAL A 76 -5.90 5.70 2.89
CA VAL A 76 -5.35 6.81 2.09
C VAL A 76 -5.87 6.72 0.66
N TYR A 77 -6.22 7.88 0.11
CA TYR A 77 -6.71 8.04 -1.26
C TYR A 77 -5.99 9.20 -1.95
N LEU A 78 -5.82 9.10 -3.28
CA LEU A 78 -5.30 10.19 -4.09
C LEU A 78 -6.45 11.12 -4.52
N GLN A 79 -6.28 12.43 -4.32
CA GLN A 79 -7.27 13.46 -4.66
C GLN A 79 -6.70 14.43 -5.69
N CYS A 80 -7.54 14.88 -6.62
CA CYS A 80 -7.16 15.92 -7.57
C CYS A 80 -7.17 17.29 -6.89
N LEU A 81 -6.05 18.01 -6.93
CA LEU A 81 -5.95 19.37 -6.36
C LEU A 81 -6.86 20.40 -7.04
N LYS A 82 -7.32 20.14 -8.27
CA LYS A 82 -8.21 21.06 -9.01
C LYS A 82 -9.69 20.83 -8.72
N CYS A 83 -10.16 19.59 -8.76
CA CYS A 83 -11.58 19.27 -8.59
C CYS A 83 -11.93 18.54 -7.29
N ASN A 84 -10.93 18.27 -6.44
CA ASN A 84 -11.08 17.61 -5.15
C ASN A 84 -11.76 16.23 -5.19
N LYS A 85 -11.84 15.59 -6.37
CA LYS A 85 -12.36 14.22 -6.52
C LYS A 85 -11.25 13.18 -6.41
N ASN A 86 -11.59 12.02 -5.85
CA ASN A 86 -10.70 10.88 -5.72
C ASN A 86 -10.32 10.34 -7.12
N ILE A 87 -9.02 10.30 -7.41
CA ILE A 87 -8.50 9.91 -8.72
C ILE A 87 -8.44 8.37 -8.87
N GLY A 88 -8.40 7.63 -7.76
CA GLY A 88 -8.40 6.16 -7.73
C GLY A 88 -9.78 5.50 -7.90
N SER A 89 -10.86 6.28 -7.83
CA SER A 89 -12.22 5.80 -8.09
C SER A 89 -12.65 6.23 -9.49
N VAL A 90 -12.35 5.37 -10.47
CA VAL A 90 -12.93 5.47 -11.81
C VAL A 90 -13.73 4.19 -12.02
N GLY A 91 -15.04 4.28 -11.79
CA GLY A 91 -15.96 3.15 -11.83
C GLY A 91 -17.33 3.53 -11.27
N THR A 92 -18.13 4.12 -12.15
CA THR A 92 -19.60 4.17 -12.06
C THR A 92 -20.20 2.79 -11.82
N GLY A 93 -21.22 2.70 -10.97
CA GLY A 93 -22.16 1.58 -10.97
C GLY A 93 -21.74 0.34 -10.18
N ALA A 94 -22.67 -0.15 -9.36
CA ALA A 94 -22.67 -1.51 -8.87
C ALA A 94 -22.55 -2.49 -10.04
N GLU A 95 -21.60 -3.44 -10.00
CA GLU A 95 -21.79 -4.85 -10.39
C GLU A 95 -20.61 -5.71 -9.88
N MET A 96 -21.01 -6.74 -9.14
CA MET A 96 -20.41 -8.07 -8.93
C MET A 96 -18.89 -8.28 -9.04
N GLY A 97 -18.27 -8.51 -7.87
CA GLY A 97 -17.31 -9.61 -7.68
C GLY A 97 -16.06 -9.65 -8.55
N LYS A 98 -15.05 -8.82 -8.26
CA LYS A 98 -13.63 -9.17 -8.41
C LYS A 98 -12.76 -8.18 -7.62
N SER A 99 -12.00 -8.72 -6.67
CA SER A 99 -10.88 -8.15 -5.89
C SER A 99 -10.80 -6.62 -5.72
N LYS A 100 -11.34 -6.12 -4.60
CA LYS A 100 -11.18 -4.73 -4.12
C LYS A 100 -9.72 -4.35 -3.80
N ASP A 101 -8.79 -5.31 -3.80
CA ASP A 101 -7.40 -5.18 -3.34
C ASP A 101 -6.50 -4.33 -4.26
N ALA A 102 -6.94 -4.00 -5.47
CA ALA A 102 -6.04 -3.48 -6.48
C ALA A 102 -5.97 -1.94 -6.61
N ALA A 103 -6.90 -1.12 -6.09
CA ALA A 103 -7.07 0.26 -6.59
C ALA A 103 -5.80 1.18 -6.70
N LEU A 104 -4.82 1.11 -5.79
CA LEU A 104 -3.57 1.90 -5.92
C LEU A 104 -2.59 1.28 -6.93
N ILE A 105 -2.41 -0.05 -6.87
CA ILE A 105 -1.64 -0.80 -7.87
C ILE A 105 -2.29 -0.66 -9.26
N HIS A 106 -3.61 -0.55 -9.30
CA HIS A 106 -4.41 -0.46 -10.50
C HIS A 106 -4.47 0.95 -11.08
N PHE A 107 -4.30 1.99 -10.26
CA PHE A 107 -4.14 3.35 -10.75
C PHE A 107 -2.93 3.45 -11.70
N ASN A 108 -1.79 2.87 -11.30
CA ASN A 108 -0.59 2.83 -12.13
C ASN A 108 -0.61 1.73 -13.21
N GLN A 109 -1.38 0.64 -13.03
CA GLN A 109 -1.49 -0.42 -14.05
C GLN A 109 -2.46 -0.10 -15.19
N ARG A 110 -3.61 0.56 -14.92
CA ARG A 110 -4.64 0.84 -15.94
C ARG A 110 -4.30 2.00 -16.86
N ARG A 111 -3.29 2.81 -16.53
CA ARG A 111 -2.93 4.03 -17.26
C ARG A 111 -1.70 3.89 -18.14
N ARG A 112 -1.34 2.66 -18.55
CA ARG A 112 -0.44 2.47 -19.69
C ARG A 112 -1.16 2.88 -20.98
N GLY A 113 -1.28 4.19 -21.22
CA GLY A 113 -1.79 4.76 -22.47
C GLY A 113 -2.94 5.77 -22.33
N ASP A 114 -3.62 5.87 -21.17
CA ASP A 114 -4.68 6.85 -20.96
C ASP A 114 -4.11 8.12 -20.31
N ASP A 115 -4.36 9.26 -20.97
CA ASP A 115 -3.87 10.61 -20.70
C ASP A 115 -3.49 10.86 -19.23
N ASN A 116 -2.32 11.48 -19.03
CA ASN A 116 -1.75 11.92 -17.75
C ASN A 116 -2.58 13.03 -17.07
N VAL A 117 -3.87 12.79 -16.86
CA VAL A 117 -4.89 13.75 -16.47
C VAL A 117 -5.87 13.17 -15.46
N CYS A 118 -6.51 14.05 -14.70
CA CYS A 118 -7.57 13.69 -13.78
C CYS A 118 -8.75 13.04 -14.54
N PRO A 119 -9.29 11.89 -14.09
CA PRO A 119 -10.43 11.24 -14.74
C PRO A 119 -11.73 12.05 -14.65
N HIS A 120 -11.78 13.05 -13.76
CA HIS A 120 -13.00 13.82 -13.47
C HIS A 120 -13.04 15.21 -14.10
N CYS A 121 -11.89 15.88 -14.22
CA CYS A 121 -11.80 17.25 -14.74
C CYS A 121 -10.72 17.43 -15.80
N ARG A 122 -10.01 16.35 -16.17
CA ARG A 122 -8.92 16.33 -17.15
C ARG A 122 -7.76 17.29 -16.86
N SER A 123 -7.63 17.80 -15.64
CA SER A 123 -6.42 18.55 -15.24
C SER A 123 -5.20 17.64 -15.33
N PRO A 124 -4.04 18.12 -15.82
CA PRO A 124 -2.83 17.30 -15.84
C PRO A 124 -2.47 16.81 -14.43
N LEU A 125 -1.95 15.58 -14.34
CA LEU A 125 -1.42 15.05 -13.09
C LEU A 125 -0.16 15.82 -12.68
N PRO A 126 0.18 15.85 -11.37
CA PRO A 126 1.39 16.53 -10.91
C PRO A 126 2.64 15.97 -11.56
N ARG A 127 3.65 16.82 -11.74
CA ARG A 127 4.97 16.42 -12.26
C ARG A 127 5.89 16.01 -11.12
N CYS A 128 6.83 15.12 -11.42
CA CYS A 128 7.91 14.78 -10.51
C CYS A 128 8.82 15.99 -10.34
N ALA A 129 9.09 16.38 -9.09
CA ALA A 129 9.97 17.49 -8.77
C ALA A 129 11.45 17.30 -9.21
N VAL A 130 11.86 16.07 -9.54
CA VAL A 130 13.23 15.74 -9.96
C VAL A 130 13.33 15.63 -11.48
N CYS A 131 12.56 14.73 -12.12
CA CYS A 131 12.67 14.52 -13.56
C CYS A 131 11.67 15.32 -14.41
N LEU A 132 10.76 16.07 -13.78
CA LEU A 132 9.73 16.91 -14.43
C LEU A 132 8.72 16.15 -15.33
N LEU A 133 8.84 14.83 -15.45
CA LEU A 133 7.86 13.96 -16.07
C LEU A 133 6.60 13.86 -15.21
N THR A 134 5.46 13.64 -15.87
CA THR A 134 4.19 13.51 -15.17
C THR A 134 4.17 12.26 -14.30
N LEU A 135 3.74 12.39 -13.05
CA LEU A 135 3.59 11.23 -12.18
C LEU A 135 2.56 10.25 -12.75
N GLY A 136 2.89 8.96 -12.70
CA GLY A 136 2.10 7.89 -13.32
C GLY A 136 2.66 7.42 -14.67
N THR A 137 3.63 8.15 -15.24
CA THR A 137 4.46 7.62 -16.33
C THR A 137 5.63 6.81 -15.78
N PRO A 138 6.06 5.73 -16.47
CA PRO A 138 7.26 5.02 -16.07
C PRO A 138 8.48 5.93 -16.15
N VAL A 139 9.38 5.80 -15.17
CA VAL A 139 10.68 6.47 -15.22
C VAL A 139 11.50 5.82 -16.34
N PRO A 140 12.15 6.61 -17.22
CA PRO A 140 13.10 6.06 -18.19
C PRO A 140 14.19 5.30 -17.44
N VAL A 141 14.14 3.98 -17.49
CA VAL A 141 15.16 3.12 -16.91
C VAL A 141 16.36 3.10 -17.85
N ASP A 142 17.54 3.31 -17.28
CA ASP A 142 18.78 3.00 -17.97
C ASP A 142 18.76 1.51 -18.34
N LEU A 143 19.08 1.18 -19.59
CA LEU A 143 18.80 -0.13 -20.22
C LEU A 143 19.53 -1.31 -19.55
N SER A 144 20.41 -1.03 -18.58
CA SER A 144 21.21 -1.99 -17.82
C SER A 144 20.47 -2.70 -16.68
N GLN A 145 19.28 -2.25 -16.28
CA GLN A 145 18.51 -2.82 -15.16
C GLN A 145 17.19 -3.46 -15.62
N LYS A 146 17.20 -4.34 -16.63
CA LYS A 146 16.01 -5.15 -16.94
C LYS A 146 15.76 -6.11 -15.77
N PRO A 147 14.63 -5.99 -15.03
CA PRO A 147 14.33 -6.92 -13.96
C PRO A 147 14.10 -8.31 -14.55
N ASN A 148 14.60 -9.35 -13.86
CA ASN A 148 14.34 -10.73 -14.22
C ASN A 148 12.83 -10.99 -14.06
N ASP A 149 12.11 -11.16 -15.17
CA ASP A 149 10.63 -11.14 -15.21
C ASP A 149 9.98 -12.39 -14.59
N SER A 150 10.81 -13.35 -14.13
CA SER A 150 10.37 -14.57 -13.45
C SER A 150 10.04 -14.37 -11.96
N ASP A 151 10.60 -13.35 -11.29
CA ASP A 151 10.35 -13.11 -9.87
C ASP A 151 9.29 -12.02 -9.62
N ILE A 152 8.22 -12.39 -8.92
CA ILE A 152 7.13 -11.50 -8.51
C ILE A 152 7.65 -10.35 -7.64
N ARG A 153 8.67 -10.58 -6.80
CA ARG A 153 9.26 -9.53 -5.95
C ARG A 153 9.94 -8.47 -6.80
N SER A 154 10.78 -8.88 -7.74
CA SER A 154 11.48 -8.00 -8.68
C SER A 154 10.51 -7.18 -9.51
N ARG A 155 9.41 -7.78 -9.99
CA ARG A 155 8.35 -7.07 -10.73
C ARG A 155 7.62 -6.04 -9.88
N ASN A 156 7.32 -6.36 -8.62
CA ASN A 156 6.67 -5.42 -7.70
C ASN A 156 7.59 -4.27 -7.33
N GLN A 157 8.88 -4.53 -7.14
CA GLN A 157 9.88 -3.48 -6.89
C GLN A 157 10.03 -2.56 -8.10
N ALA A 158 10.14 -3.12 -9.31
CA ALA A 158 10.19 -2.34 -10.54
C ALA A 158 8.96 -1.43 -10.69
N ARG A 159 7.77 -1.95 -10.38
CA ARG A 159 6.52 -1.16 -10.39
C ARG A 159 6.47 -0.08 -9.31
N PHE A 160 7.02 -0.36 -8.13
CA PHE A 160 7.04 0.60 -7.03
C PHE A 160 7.86 1.85 -7.38
N ARG A 161 8.94 1.71 -8.16
CA ARG A 161 9.79 2.83 -8.59
C ARG A 161 9.02 3.95 -9.30
N ASP A 162 7.99 3.59 -10.06
CA ASP A 162 7.14 4.51 -10.81
C ASP A 162 6.01 5.12 -9.97
N TRP A 163 5.87 4.73 -8.70
CA TRP A 163 4.75 5.20 -7.86
C TRP A 163 4.89 6.66 -7.46
N PHE A 164 3.75 7.25 -7.16
CA PHE A 164 3.63 8.58 -6.60
C PHE A 164 4.20 8.56 -5.18
N SER A 165 5.19 9.42 -4.92
CA SER A 165 5.64 9.78 -3.59
C SER A 165 5.36 11.26 -3.38
N PHE A 166 4.80 11.65 -2.24
CA PHE A 166 4.42 13.04 -1.96
C PHE A 166 4.65 13.38 -0.49
N CYS A 167 5.07 14.62 -0.25
CA CYS A 167 5.13 15.17 1.10
C CYS A 167 3.73 15.65 1.51
N MET A 168 3.25 15.23 2.69
CA MET A 168 1.94 15.64 3.20
C MET A 168 1.91 17.11 3.69
N SER A 169 3.08 17.76 3.82
CA SER A 169 3.18 19.15 4.27
C SER A 169 3.19 20.15 3.12
N CYS A 170 4.01 19.92 2.08
CA CYS A 170 4.11 20.82 0.93
C CYS A 170 3.36 20.33 -0.32
N ASN A 171 2.83 19.10 -0.32
CA ASN A 171 2.14 18.47 -1.46
C ASN A 171 2.98 18.33 -2.74
N HIS A 172 4.29 18.57 -2.68
CA HIS A 172 5.19 18.29 -3.80
C HIS A 172 5.41 16.79 -3.95
N GLY A 173 5.37 16.34 -5.21
CA GLY A 173 5.45 14.93 -5.57
C GLY A 173 6.68 14.58 -6.39
N ALA A 174 7.13 13.34 -6.27
CA ALA A 174 8.19 12.74 -7.07
C ALA A 174 7.87 11.26 -7.36
N HIS A 175 8.50 10.70 -8.40
CA HIS A 175 8.53 9.25 -8.56
C HIS A 175 9.24 8.64 -7.34
N ALA A 176 8.78 7.47 -6.89
CA ALA A 176 9.31 6.84 -5.68
C ALA A 176 10.83 6.64 -5.76
N VAL A 177 11.37 6.25 -6.92
CA VAL A 177 12.82 6.10 -7.11
C VAL A 177 13.57 7.44 -6.99
N HIS A 178 13.07 8.52 -7.58
CA HIS A 178 13.73 9.83 -7.48
C HIS A 178 13.59 10.44 -6.08
N ALA A 179 12.47 10.16 -5.39
CA ALA A 179 12.32 10.53 -3.99
C ALA A 179 13.36 9.79 -3.13
N GLU A 180 13.49 8.48 -3.29
CA GLU A 180 14.49 7.66 -2.58
C GLU A 180 15.92 8.14 -2.85
N GLU A 181 16.26 8.38 -4.12
CA GLU A 181 17.58 8.87 -4.51
C GLU A 181 17.88 10.26 -3.93
N TRP A 182 16.96 11.22 -4.06
CA TRP A 182 17.13 12.57 -3.53
C TRP A 182 17.27 12.57 -2.00
N PHE A 183 16.36 11.88 -1.31
CA PHE A 183 16.33 11.87 0.15
C PHE A 183 17.40 10.97 0.78
N SER A 184 18.16 10.23 -0.02
CA SER A 184 19.40 9.58 0.44
C SER A 184 20.50 10.59 0.81
N LYS A 185 20.45 11.80 0.25
CA LYS A 185 21.46 12.86 0.45
C LYS A 185 20.89 14.17 0.99
N HIS A 186 19.58 14.38 0.87
CA HIS A 186 18.92 15.64 1.21
C HIS A 186 17.77 15.44 2.20
N TYR A 187 17.47 16.47 3.00
CA TYR A 187 16.32 16.49 3.92
C TYR A 187 15.21 17.45 3.50
N VAL A 188 15.53 18.37 2.58
CA VAL A 188 14.65 19.45 2.11
C VAL A 188 14.04 19.06 0.77
N CYS A 189 12.86 19.61 0.49
CA CYS A 189 12.14 19.42 -0.76
C CYS A 189 13.02 19.76 -1.98
N PRO A 190 12.98 18.94 -3.06
CA PRO A 190 13.71 19.22 -4.30
C PRO A 190 13.15 20.40 -5.11
N VAL A 191 11.96 20.90 -4.78
CA VAL A 191 11.35 22.03 -5.48
C VAL A 191 12.07 23.33 -5.08
N PRO A 192 12.53 24.16 -6.05
CA PRO A 192 13.11 25.46 -5.76
C PRO A 192 12.20 26.31 -4.87
N ASP A 193 12.79 27.10 -3.98
CA ASP A 193 12.10 27.99 -3.03
C ASP A 193 11.19 27.29 -2.01
N CYS A 194 11.14 25.95 -1.98
CA CYS A 194 10.44 25.19 -0.96
C CYS A 194 11.38 24.81 0.18
N SER A 195 11.22 25.44 1.35
CA SER A 195 12.01 25.15 2.56
C SER A 195 11.48 23.97 3.39
N CYS A 196 10.51 23.21 2.87
CA CYS A 196 9.89 22.10 3.59
C CYS A 196 10.89 20.95 3.83
N ARG A 197 11.01 20.51 5.10
CA ARG A 197 11.82 19.35 5.48
C ARG A 197 11.04 18.05 5.23
N CYS A 198 10.94 17.64 3.97
CA CYS A 198 10.14 16.48 3.58
C CYS A 198 10.63 15.14 4.16
N ASN A 199 11.89 15.04 4.59
CA ASN A 199 12.48 13.82 5.14
C ASN A 199 12.96 13.98 6.60
N SER A 200 12.40 14.93 7.36
CA SER A 200 12.60 14.95 8.82
C SER A 200 11.65 13.96 9.47
N LYS A 201 12.19 13.06 10.29
CA LYS A 201 11.43 12.15 11.17
C LYS A 201 10.62 12.92 12.20
#